data_AF-A0AA96C626-F1
#
_entry.id   AF-A0AA96C626-F1
#
_cell.length_a   1.000
_cell.length_b   1.000
_cell.length_c   1.000
_cell.angle_alpha   90.00
_cell.angle_beta   90.00
_cell.angle_gamma   90.00
#
_symmetry.space_group_name_H-M   'P 1'
#
loop_
_entity.id
_entity.type
_entity.pdbx_description
1 polymer ?
#
loop_
_entity_poly.entity_id
_entity_poly.type
_entity_poly.pdbx_seq_one_letter_code
_entity_poly.pdbx_strand_id
1 'polypeptide(L)'
;MLSSFFWGFPLIMFACGSWVFVSKRKHLLLTLLSLESMVLSLFMFLFIFLSFMHYELFFSTVFLTFSVCEGALGLSILVSMIR
;
A
#
# COMPACT_ATOMS: atom_id res chain seq x y z
N MET A 1 -8.83 -19.59 13.96
CA MET A 1 -7.47 -19.93 13.48
C MET A 1 -7.20 -19.41 12.08
N LEU A 2 -8.13 -19.58 11.12
CA LEU A 2 -7.99 -19.00 9.78
C LEU A 2 -7.97 -17.46 9.80
N SER A 3 -8.86 -16.84 10.59
CA SER A 3 -8.97 -15.37 10.72
C SER A 3 -7.69 -14.69 11.21
N SER A 4 -7.02 -15.27 12.20
CA SER A 4 -5.72 -14.77 12.70
C SER A 4 -4.61 -14.88 11.64
N PHE A 5 -4.65 -15.90 10.78
CA PHE A 5 -3.70 -16.05 9.69
C PHE A 5 -3.90 -14.98 8.61
N PHE A 6 -5.17 -14.69 8.27
CA PHE A 6 -5.53 -13.60 7.35
C PHE A 6 -5.10 -12.23 7.86
N TRP A 7 -5.12 -11.99 9.17
CA TRP A 7 -4.63 -10.73 9.75
C TRP A 7 -3.10 -10.66 9.81
N GLY A 8 -2.42 -11.80 9.95
CA GLY A 8 -0.96 -11.86 9.97
C GLY A 8 -0.29 -11.57 8.62
N PHE A 9 -0.89 -12.03 7.51
CA PHE A 9 -0.34 -11.83 6.16
C PHE A 9 -0.11 -10.35 5.76
N PRO A 10 -1.09 -9.44 5.88
CA PRO A 10 -0.89 -8.03 5.52
C PRO A 10 0.12 -7.33 6.45
N LEU A 11 0.21 -7.72 7.72
CA LEU A 11 1.23 -7.19 8.64
C LEU A 11 2.66 -7.56 8.19
N ILE A 12 2.86 -8.80 7.75
CA ILE A 12 4.16 -9.24 7.21
C ILE A 12 4.48 -8.48 5.91
N MET A 13 3.51 -8.31 5.01
CA MET A 13 3.71 -7.53 3.78
C MET A 13 4.08 -6.08 4.07
N PHE A 14 3.41 -5.43 5.04
CA PHE A 14 3.72 -4.06 5.44
C PHE A 14 5.12 -3.94 6.07
N ALA A 15 5.52 -4.90 6.91
CA ALA A 15 6.85 -4.96 7.51
C ALA A 15 7.95 -5.15 6.44
N CYS A 16 7.73 -6.04 5.46
CA CYS A 16 8.66 -6.21 4.34
C CYS A 16 8.75 -4.94 3.47
N GLY A 17 7.61 -4.32 3.15
CA GLY A 17 7.59 -3.06 2.39
C GLY A 17 8.33 -1.92 3.08
N SER A 18 8.13 -1.77 4.40
CA SER A 18 8.85 -0.78 5.22
C SER A 18 10.33 -1.05 5.35
N TRP A 19 10.74 -2.32 5.47
CA TRP A 19 12.15 -2.65 5.45
C TRP A 19 12.79 -2.26 4.11
N VAL A 20 12.14 -2.59 2.98
CA VAL A 20 12.65 -2.22 1.65
C VAL A 20 12.74 -0.69 1.50
N PHE A 21 11.75 0.06 1.99
CA PHE A 21 11.77 1.53 1.95
C PHE A 21 12.93 2.12 2.77
N VAL A 22 13.18 1.59 3.97
CA VAL A 22 14.27 2.04 4.85
C VAL A 22 15.64 1.65 4.31
N SER A 23 15.76 0.55 3.55
CA SER A 23 17.03 -0.01 3.06
C SER A 23 17.78 0.82 1.99
N LYS A 24 17.47 2.12 1.86
CA LYS A 24 18.19 3.15 1.06
C LYS A 24 18.67 2.64 -0.30
N ARG A 25 17.78 2.61 -1.29
CA ARG A 25 18.15 2.38 -2.69
C ARG A 25 18.38 3.72 -3.40
N LYS A 26 19.46 3.83 -4.18
CA LYS A 26 19.82 5.05 -4.94
C LYS A 26 18.80 5.43 -6.04
N HIS A 27 17.96 4.49 -6.46
CA HIS A 27 16.96 4.72 -7.51
C HIS A 27 15.60 5.05 -6.90
N LEU A 28 15.10 6.25 -7.19
CA LEU A 28 13.83 6.76 -6.69
C LEU A 28 12.61 5.97 -7.19
N LEU A 29 12.75 5.26 -8.33
CA LEU A 29 11.71 4.35 -8.82
C LEU A 29 11.48 3.16 -7.86
N LEU A 30 12.54 2.63 -7.24
CA LEU A 30 12.43 1.53 -6.28
C LEU A 30 11.79 1.99 -4.96
N THR A 31 11.97 3.26 -4.60
CA THR A 31 11.30 3.84 -3.43
C THR A 31 9.82 4.08 -3.69
N LEU A 32 9.42 4.46 -4.91
CA LEU A 32 8.02 4.56 -5.29
C LEU A 32 7.32 3.20 -5.32
N LEU A 33 7.97 2.16 -5.88
CA LEU A 33 7.42 0.80 -5.91
C LEU A 33 7.23 0.22 -4.50
N SER A 34 8.15 0.49 -3.57
CA SER A 34 7.99 0.06 -2.17
C SER A 34 6.85 0.80 -1.48
N LEU A 35 6.63 2.09 -1.77
CA LEU A 35 5.48 2.85 -1.28
C LEU A 35 4.14 2.26 -1.78
N GLU A 36 4.05 1.88 -3.06
CA GLU A 36 2.87 1.23 -3.61
C GLU A 36 2.57 -0.11 -2.91
N SER A 37 3.62 -0.90 -2.61
CA SER A 37 3.44 -2.16 -1.85
C SER A 37 2.93 -1.96 -0.42
N MET A 38 3.31 -0.86 0.26
CA MET A 38 2.77 -0.52 1.58
C MET A 38 1.28 -0.18 1.49
N VAL A 39 0.91 0.65 0.52
CA VAL A 39 -0.47 1.07 0.28
C VAL A 39 -1.36 -0.14 -0.02
N LEU A 40 -0.88 -1.11 -0.82
CA LEU A 40 -1.61 -2.33 -1.10
C LEU A 40 -1.84 -3.19 0.17
N SER A 41 -0.83 -3.28 1.04
CA SER A 41 -0.98 -4.01 2.32
C SER A 41 -1.97 -3.34 3.27
N LEU A 42 -2.05 -2.01 3.26
CA LEU A 42 -3.06 -1.24 4.00
C LEU A 42 -4.47 -1.44 3.43
N PHE A 43 -4.61 -1.49 2.10
CA PHE A 43 -5.88 -1.82 1.46
C PHE A 43 -6.37 -3.21 1.88
N MET A 44 -5.49 -4.22 1.89
CA MET A 44 -5.83 -5.57 2.33
C MET A 44 -6.27 -5.61 3.79
N PHE A 45 -5.60 -4.85 4.68
CA PHE A 45 -6.00 -4.73 6.08
C PHE A 45 -7.41 -4.11 6.23
N LEU A 46 -7.67 -3.02 5.49
CA LEU A 46 -8.96 -2.32 5.49
C LEU A 46 -10.08 -3.20 4.92
N PHE A 47 -9.82 -3.94 3.83
CA PHE A 47 -10.79 -4.87 3.25
C PHE A 47 -11.18 -5.99 4.23
N ILE A 48 -10.19 -6.59 4.90
CA ILE A 48 -10.44 -7.64 5.90
C ILE A 48 -11.23 -7.07 7.10
N PHE A 49 -10.91 -5.85 7.54
CA PHE A 49 -11.61 -5.19 8.63
C PHE A 49 -13.08 -4.91 8.30
N LEU A 50 -13.38 -4.32 7.14
CA LEU A 50 -14.76 -4.06 6.72
C LEU A 50 -15.54 -5.36 6.49
N SER A 51 -14.90 -6.39 5.94
CA SER A 51 -15.53 -7.71 5.76
C SER A 51 -15.88 -8.37 7.10
N PHE A 52 -15.06 -8.20 8.14
CA PHE A 52 -15.34 -8.75 9.46
C PHE A 52 -16.53 -8.04 10.14
N MET A 53 -16.61 -6.73 9.96
CA MET A 53 -17.69 -5.92 10.52
C MET A 53 -18.96 -5.91 9.65
N HIS A 54 -18.98 -6.66 8.53
CA HIS A 54 -20.08 -6.71 7.56
C HIS A 54 -20.53 -5.33 7.05
N TYR A 55 -19.58 -4.39 6.87
CA TYR A 55 -19.87 -3.08 6.28
C TYR A 55 -19.77 -3.10 4.75
N GLU A 56 -20.42 -2.13 4.12
CA GLU A 56 -20.36 -1.91 2.67
C GLU A 56 -18.92 -1.62 2.20
N LEU A 57 -18.49 -2.33 1.15
CA LEU A 57 -17.15 -2.21 0.56
C LEU A 57 -16.92 -0.87 -0.16
N PHE A 58 -17.90 0.03 -0.19
CA PHE A 58 -17.78 1.35 -0.82
C PHE A 58 -16.61 2.18 -0.25
N PHE A 59 -16.33 2.07 1.04
CA PHE A 59 -15.18 2.78 1.63
C PHE A 59 -13.84 2.26 1.08
N SER A 60 -13.76 0.97 0.76
CA SER A 60 -12.54 0.38 0.20
C SER A 60 -12.24 0.88 -1.22
N THR A 61 -13.27 1.17 -2.02
CA THR A 61 -13.10 1.71 -3.37
C THR A 61 -12.67 3.17 -3.35
N VAL A 62 -13.20 3.97 -2.40
CA VAL A 62 -12.74 5.35 -2.18
C VAL A 62 -11.27 5.39 -1.73
N PHE A 63 -10.84 4.47 -0.86
CA PHE A 63 -9.44 4.38 -0.48
C PHE A 63 -8.52 4.08 -1.68
N LEU A 64 -8.95 3.18 -2.57
CA LEU A 64 -8.18 2.87 -3.78
C LEU A 64 -8.03 4.07 -4.72
N THR A 65 -9.06 4.89 -4.93
CA THR A 65 -8.94 6.05 -5.83
C THR A 65 -7.94 7.08 -5.30
N PHE A 66 -7.99 7.39 -4.00
CA PHE A 66 -6.99 8.26 -3.37
C PHE A 66 -5.58 7.69 -3.50
N SER A 67 -5.43 6.37 -3.36
CA SER A 67 -4.13 5.72 -3.47
C SER A 67 -3.51 5.82 -4.86
N VAL A 68 -4.33 5.71 -5.92
CA VAL A 68 -3.87 5.84 -7.31
C VAL A 68 -3.50 7.29 -7.61
N CYS A 69 -4.20 8.27 -7.04
CA CYS A 69 -3.85 9.69 -7.20
C CYS A 69 -2.48 10.01 -6.60
N GLU A 70 -2.18 9.52 -5.39
CA GLU A 70 -0.85 9.67 -4.78
C GLU A 70 0.25 8.97 -5.60
N GLY A 71 -0.06 7.79 -6.16
CA GLY A 71 0.84 7.10 -7.10
C GLY A 71 1.14 7.92 -8.36
N ALA A 72 0.12 8.53 -8.97
CA ALA A 72 0.26 9.40 -10.14
C ALA A 72 1.07 10.66 -9.82
N LEU A 73 0.83 11.29 -8.66
CA LEU A 73 1.62 12.41 -8.16
C LEU A 73 3.10 12.01 -7.98
N GLY A 74 3.36 10.86 -7.34
CA GLY A 74 4.71 10.33 -7.16
C GLY A 74 5.46 10.11 -8.48
N LEU A 75 4.79 9.56 -9.49
CA LEU A 75 5.37 9.39 -10.83
C LEU A 75 5.64 10.73 -11.52
N SER A 76 4.72 11.70 -11.39
CA SER A 76 4.89 13.03 -11.99
C SER A 76 6.11 13.78 -11.44
N ILE A 77 6.40 13.61 -10.14
CA ILE A 77 7.59 14.16 -9.48
C ILE A 77 8.85 13.46 -10.00
N LEU A 78 8.83 12.14 -10.17
CA LEU A 78 9.97 11.41 -10.74
C LEU A 78 10.32 11.93 -12.15
N VAL A 79 9.31 12.11 -13.01
CA VAL A 79 9.52 12.69 -14.35
C VAL A 79 10.06 14.12 -14.27
N SER A 80 9.68 14.89 -13.24
CA SER A 80 10.17 16.26 -13.04
C SER A 80 11.61 16.38 -12.54
N MET A 81 12.17 15.33 -11.94
CA MET A 81 13.58 15.32 -11.52
C MET A 81 14.52 14.83 -12.62
N ILE A 82 13.98 14.16 -13.64
CA ILE A 82 14.75 13.65 -14.77
C ILE A 82 14.82 14.67 -15.91
N ARG A 83 13.87 15.63 -15.97
CA ARG A 83 13.90 16.80 -16.86
C ARG A 83 14.41 18.02 -16.12
#